data_AF-A0A7X6TIE2-F1
#
_entry.id   AF-A0A7X6TIE2-F1
#
_cell.length_a   1.000
_cell.length_b   1.000
_cell.length_c   1.000
_cell.angle_alpha   90.00
_cell.angle_beta   90.00
_cell.angle_gamma   90.00
#
_symmetry.space_group_name_H-M   'P 1'
#
loop_
_entity.id
_entity.type
_entity.pdbx_description
1 polymer ?
#
loop_
_entity_poly.entity_id
_entity_poly.type
_entity_poly.pdbx_seq_one_letter_code
_entity_poly.pdbx_strand_id
1 'polypeptide(L)'
;METSERETLADVTIPVVQVPPHPVRVERSPARTEVLKARIRQLLREQDAVLAAHYYTDSDLQDLADETGGCVADSLEMARFGAEQRASTLVVAGVRFMGETSKILNNEKRVLMPDLNATCSLAENCPAELFSAFCDRHPDHTVVVYANTSAEVKARAHWVVTSGIALPIVRHLAERGERILWGPDRHLGRYVQQLTGAEMLLWPGSCVVHEEFRA
;
A
#
# COMPACT_ATOMS: atom_id res chain seq x y z
N MET A 1 -8.30 5.99 36.42
CA MET A 1 -8.24 7.32 35.79
C MET A 1 -8.30 7.08 34.30
N GLU A 2 -9.51 6.99 33.76
CA GLU A 2 -9.75 6.78 32.33
C GLU A 2 -9.37 8.05 31.59
N THR A 3 -8.19 8.08 30.99
CA THR A 3 -7.89 9.05 29.95
C THR A 3 -8.68 8.63 28.72
N SER A 4 -9.92 9.11 28.63
CA SER A 4 -10.64 9.22 27.36
C SER A 4 -9.90 10.24 26.50
N GLU A 5 -8.75 9.86 25.96
CA GLU A 5 -8.14 10.57 24.85
C GLU A 5 -9.09 10.40 23.67
N ARG A 6 -9.92 11.43 23.44
CA ARG A 6 -10.77 11.49 22.27
C ARG A 6 -9.87 11.46 21.04
N GLU A 7 -9.88 10.33 20.35
CA GLU A 7 -9.29 10.20 19.03
C GLU A 7 -9.77 11.37 18.17
N THR A 8 -8.84 12.19 17.70
CA THR A 8 -9.19 13.32 16.82
C THR A 8 -9.30 12.78 15.40
N LEU A 9 -10.44 12.16 15.11
CA LEU A 9 -10.81 11.72 13.78
C LEU A 9 -11.29 12.90 12.94
N ALA A 10 -10.99 12.87 11.64
CA ALA A 10 -11.55 13.83 10.70
C ALA A 10 -13.08 13.72 10.64
N ASP A 11 -13.75 14.87 10.70
CA ASP A 11 -15.18 14.97 10.41
C ASP A 11 -15.40 14.97 8.88
N VAL A 12 -15.31 13.78 8.27
CA VAL A 12 -15.47 13.54 6.84
C VAL A 12 -16.25 12.24 6.62
N THR A 13 -17.25 12.28 5.74
CA THR A 13 -17.91 11.06 5.26
C THR A 13 -17.08 10.44 4.13
N ILE A 14 -16.60 9.22 4.35
CA ILE A 14 -15.77 8.47 3.38
C ILE A 14 -16.61 7.38 2.69
N PRO A 15 -16.23 6.95 1.47
CA PRO A 15 -16.91 5.85 0.79
C PRO A 15 -16.88 4.57 1.62
N VAL A 16 -17.94 3.78 1.57
CA VAL A 16 -17.95 2.42 2.14
C VAL A 16 -17.39 1.46 1.11
N VAL A 17 -16.34 0.72 1.48
CA VAL A 17 -15.79 -0.32 0.61
C VAL A 17 -16.60 -1.59 0.79
N GLN A 18 -17.12 -2.11 -0.32
CA GLN A 18 -17.79 -3.40 -0.33
C GLN A 18 -16.72 -4.50 -0.29
N VAL A 19 -16.72 -5.29 0.78
CA VAL A 19 -15.81 -6.42 0.91
C VAL A 19 -16.20 -7.48 -0.13
N PRO A 20 -15.28 -7.89 -1.03
CA PRO A 20 -15.57 -8.95 -1.98
C PRO A 20 -15.74 -10.29 -1.24
N PRO A 21 -16.48 -11.25 -1.80
CA PRO A 21 -16.53 -12.60 -1.25
C PRO A 21 -15.12 -13.21 -1.22
N HIS A 22 -14.86 -14.10 -0.26
CA HIS A 22 -13.58 -14.79 -0.19
C HIS A 22 -13.26 -15.47 -1.53
N PRO A 23 -12.01 -15.35 -2.01
CA PRO A 23 -11.63 -15.90 -3.30
C PRO A 23 -11.76 -17.42 -3.27
N VAL A 24 -12.54 -17.97 -4.20
CA VAL A 24 -12.63 -19.42 -4.38
C VAL A 24 -11.41 -19.84 -5.21
N ARG A 25 -10.54 -20.65 -4.61
CA ARG A 25 -9.35 -21.15 -5.32
C ARG A 25 -9.80 -22.03 -6.49
N VAL A 26 -9.45 -21.62 -7.70
CA VAL A 26 -9.67 -22.45 -8.89
C VAL A 26 -8.68 -23.59 -8.82
N GLU A 27 -9.17 -24.81 -8.57
CA GLU A 27 -8.32 -25.99 -8.60
C GLU A 27 -7.71 -26.16 -10.00
N ARG A 28 -6.38 -26.27 -10.04
CA ARG A 28 -5.61 -26.54 -11.26
C ARG A 28 -4.82 -27.81 -11.00
N SER A 29 -4.74 -28.68 -12.00
CA SER A 29 -3.86 -29.83 -11.91
C SER A 29 -2.40 -29.36 -11.83
N PRO A 30 -1.52 -30.05 -11.09
CA PRO A 30 -0.10 -29.70 -11.02
C PRO A 30 0.55 -29.57 -12.40
N ALA A 31 0.19 -30.45 -13.35
CA ALA A 31 0.66 -30.41 -14.72
C ALA A 31 0.25 -29.10 -15.44
N ARG A 32 -0.98 -28.61 -15.23
CA ARG A 32 -1.44 -27.35 -15.82
C ARG A 32 -0.73 -26.14 -15.19
N THR A 33 -0.51 -26.16 -13.88
CA THR A 33 0.26 -25.13 -13.18
C THR A 33 1.68 -25.04 -13.74
N GLU A 34 2.38 -26.15 -13.91
CA GLU A 34 3.74 -26.13 -14.46
C GLU A 34 3.80 -25.66 -15.92
N VAL A 35 2.82 -26.00 -16.75
CA VAL A 35 2.72 -25.46 -18.12
C VAL A 35 2.57 -23.94 -18.11
N LEU A 36 1.76 -23.39 -17.20
CA LEU A 36 1.59 -21.94 -17.06
C LEU A 36 2.85 -21.27 -16.52
N LYS A 37 3.45 -21.80 -15.45
CA LYS A 37 4.70 -21.28 -14.90
C LYS A 37 5.79 -21.28 -15.97
N ALA A 38 6.00 -22.39 -16.69
CA ALA A 38 6.98 -22.47 -17.78
C ALA A 38 6.76 -21.41 -18.86
N ARG A 39 5.51 -21.19 -19.28
CA ARG A 39 5.16 -20.14 -20.24
C ARG A 39 5.48 -18.74 -19.70
N ILE A 40 5.16 -18.46 -18.43
CA ILE A 40 5.44 -17.15 -17.83
C ILE A 40 6.95 -16.95 -17.68
N ARG A 41 7.72 -17.96 -17.26
CA ARG A 41 9.19 -17.91 -17.19
C ARG A 41 9.81 -17.54 -18.55
N GLN A 42 9.27 -18.11 -19.64
CA GLN A 42 9.69 -17.76 -20.99
C GLN A 42 9.37 -16.30 -21.33
N LEU A 43 8.13 -15.86 -21.10
CA LEU A 43 7.69 -14.49 -21.40
C LEU A 43 8.46 -13.44 -20.58
N LEU A 44 8.79 -13.73 -19.31
CA LEU A 44 9.60 -12.83 -18.48
C LEU A 44 10.96 -12.57 -19.11
N ARG A 45 11.62 -13.61 -19.65
CA ARG A 45 12.91 -13.45 -20.36
C ARG A 45 12.76 -12.70 -21.67
N GLU A 46 11.75 -13.05 -22.48
CA GLU A 46 11.50 -12.40 -23.77
C GLU A 46 11.17 -10.91 -23.64
N GLN A 47 10.55 -10.52 -22.53
CA GLN A 47 10.13 -9.14 -22.26
C GLN A 47 11.12 -8.35 -21.39
N ASP A 48 12.29 -8.93 -21.08
CA ASP A 48 13.26 -8.37 -20.13
C ASP A 48 12.55 -7.89 -18.85
N ALA A 49 11.82 -8.83 -18.23
CA ALA A 49 10.90 -8.58 -17.13
C ALA A 49 11.26 -9.36 -15.87
N VAL A 50 11.06 -8.72 -14.72
CA VAL A 50 11.15 -9.34 -13.38
C VAL A 50 9.78 -9.31 -12.70
N LEU A 51 9.51 -10.30 -11.84
CA LEU A 51 8.26 -10.41 -11.10
C LEU A 51 8.48 -10.06 -9.62
N ALA A 52 7.76 -9.06 -9.12
CA ALA A 52 7.65 -8.77 -7.70
C ALA A 52 6.26 -9.20 -7.21
N ALA A 53 6.21 -10.11 -6.24
CA ALA A 53 4.98 -10.64 -5.66
C ALA A 53 4.83 -10.21 -4.19
N HIS A 54 3.63 -9.76 -3.83
CA HIS A 54 3.33 -9.45 -2.43
C HIS A 54 3.07 -10.73 -1.63
N TYR A 55 3.34 -10.72 -0.32
CA TYR A 55 3.10 -11.86 0.59
C TYR A 55 1.67 -12.43 0.57
N TYR A 56 0.69 -11.63 0.14
CA TYR A 56 -0.73 -12.04 0.11
C TYR A 56 -1.17 -12.61 -1.25
N THR A 57 -0.24 -12.84 -2.18
CA THR A 57 -0.53 -13.48 -3.47
C THR A 57 -0.58 -15.01 -3.35
N ASP A 58 -1.17 -15.70 -4.34
CA ASP A 58 -1.20 -17.17 -4.37
C ASP A 58 0.22 -17.76 -4.41
N SER A 59 0.42 -18.91 -3.75
CA SER A 59 1.71 -19.59 -3.64
C SER A 59 2.39 -19.81 -4.99
N ASP A 60 1.63 -20.13 -6.05
CA ASP A 60 2.18 -20.37 -7.39
C ASP A 60 2.90 -19.12 -7.95
N LEU A 61 2.43 -17.91 -7.59
CA LEU A 61 3.05 -16.64 -7.99
C LEU A 61 4.29 -16.32 -7.16
N GLN A 62 4.27 -16.69 -5.87
CA GLN A 62 5.43 -16.53 -4.98
C GLN A 62 6.58 -17.43 -5.45
N ASP A 63 6.31 -18.72 -5.66
CA ASP A 63 7.29 -19.68 -6.18
C ASP A 63 7.85 -19.21 -7.52
N LEU A 64 6.99 -18.72 -8.42
CA LEU A 64 7.42 -18.23 -9.72
C LEU A 64 8.32 -17.00 -9.62
N ALA A 65 8.05 -16.08 -8.69
CA ALA A 65 8.90 -14.92 -8.44
C ALA A 65 10.30 -15.38 -8.00
N ASP A 66 10.38 -16.28 -7.01
CA ASP A 66 11.65 -16.79 -6.50
C ASP A 66 12.45 -17.56 -7.58
N GLU A 67 11.78 -18.43 -8.34
CA GLU A 67 12.39 -19.22 -9.41
C GLU A 67 12.93 -18.39 -10.58
N THR A 68 12.44 -17.16 -10.76
CA THR A 68 12.79 -16.30 -11.90
C THR A 68 13.72 -15.15 -11.54
N GLY A 69 14.21 -15.09 -10.31
CA GLY A 69 15.06 -13.99 -9.83
C GLY A 69 14.25 -12.71 -9.55
N GLY A 70 12.96 -12.86 -9.31
CA GLY A 70 12.07 -11.84 -8.77
C GLY A 70 12.21 -11.66 -7.25
N CYS A 71 11.16 -11.16 -6.60
CA CYS A 71 11.11 -11.07 -5.15
C CYS A 71 9.71 -11.36 -4.60
N VAL A 72 9.66 -11.95 -3.39
CA VAL A 72 8.45 -12.07 -2.57
C VAL A 72 8.62 -11.20 -1.33
N ALA A 73 7.88 -10.09 -1.23
CA ALA A 73 8.14 -9.11 -0.18
C ALA A 73 6.92 -8.25 0.21
N ASP A 74 7.10 -7.38 1.21
CA ASP A 74 6.14 -6.33 1.53
C ASP A 74 6.21 -5.15 0.52
N SER A 75 5.30 -4.19 0.65
CA SER A 75 5.23 -3.02 -0.24
C SER A 75 6.50 -2.15 -0.28
N LEU A 76 7.25 -2.03 0.82
CA LEU A 76 8.47 -1.21 0.86
C LEU A 76 9.59 -1.91 0.11
N GLU A 77 9.76 -3.20 0.38
CA GLU A 77 10.84 -3.98 -0.20
C GLU A 77 10.58 -4.26 -1.69
N MET A 78 9.33 -4.49 -2.10
CA MET A 78 8.97 -4.55 -3.53
C MET A 78 9.30 -3.24 -4.27
N ALA A 79 9.07 -2.09 -3.63
CA ALA A 79 9.38 -0.78 -4.20
C ALA A 79 10.89 -0.57 -4.37
N ARG A 80 11.68 -0.96 -3.35
CA ARG A 80 13.16 -0.94 -3.40
C ARG A 80 13.70 -1.87 -4.47
N PHE A 81 13.27 -3.13 -4.47
CA PHE A 81 13.63 -4.11 -5.48
C PHE A 81 13.38 -3.57 -6.88
N GLY A 82 12.17 -3.04 -7.14
CA GLY A 82 11.83 -2.47 -8.45
C GLY A 82 12.77 -1.34 -8.89
N ALA A 83 13.10 -0.42 -7.98
CA ALA A 83 13.98 0.72 -8.24
C ALA A 83 15.44 0.31 -8.50
N GLU A 84 15.94 -0.70 -7.81
CA GLU A 84 17.32 -1.19 -7.95
C GLU A 84 17.50 -2.15 -9.12
N GLN A 85 16.40 -2.74 -9.61
CA GLN A 85 16.48 -3.78 -10.61
C GLN A 85 16.78 -3.24 -12.00
N ARG A 86 17.57 -3.97 -12.81
CA ARG A 86 18.03 -3.49 -14.13
C ARG A 86 17.04 -3.74 -15.26
N ALA A 87 16.23 -4.78 -15.16
CA ALA A 87 15.23 -5.16 -16.16
C ALA A 87 14.35 -3.97 -16.58
N SER A 88 14.08 -3.85 -17.88
CA SER A 88 13.26 -2.77 -18.45
C SER A 88 11.77 -2.90 -18.13
N THR A 89 11.31 -4.11 -17.79
CA THR A 89 9.93 -4.39 -17.39
C THR A 89 9.86 -4.91 -15.94
N LEU A 90 8.89 -4.42 -15.18
CA LEU A 90 8.55 -4.91 -13.84
C LEU A 90 7.09 -5.36 -13.83
N VAL A 91 6.86 -6.63 -13.45
CA VAL A 91 5.52 -7.15 -13.21
C VAL A 91 5.25 -7.11 -11.70
N VAL A 92 4.23 -6.38 -11.29
CA VAL A 92 3.82 -6.24 -9.89
C VAL A 92 2.59 -7.11 -9.65
N ALA A 93 2.80 -8.28 -9.06
CA ALA A 93 1.74 -9.12 -8.51
C ALA A 93 1.37 -8.60 -7.12
N GLY A 94 0.48 -7.61 -7.11
CA GLY A 94 -0.01 -6.92 -5.92
C GLY A 94 -1.23 -6.08 -6.25
N VAL A 95 -1.52 -5.08 -5.43
CA VAL A 95 -2.66 -4.17 -5.61
C VAL A 95 -2.25 -2.85 -6.27
N ARG A 96 -3.22 -2.10 -6.79
CA ARG A 96 -3.03 -0.97 -7.68
C ARG A 96 -2.04 0.08 -7.16
N PHE A 97 -2.14 0.46 -5.89
CA PHE A 97 -1.22 1.46 -5.33
C PHE A 97 0.24 0.99 -5.33
N MET A 98 0.50 -0.32 -5.25
CA MET A 98 1.85 -0.87 -5.31
C MET A 98 2.40 -0.72 -6.72
N GLY A 99 1.61 -1.06 -7.75
CA GLY A 99 1.99 -0.82 -9.14
C GLY A 99 2.21 0.65 -9.47
N GLU A 100 1.35 1.54 -8.96
CA GLU A 100 1.53 2.99 -9.07
C GLU A 100 2.81 3.46 -8.39
N THR A 101 3.10 2.98 -7.18
CA THR A 101 4.34 3.30 -6.45
C THR A 101 5.56 2.82 -7.22
N SER A 102 5.54 1.59 -7.74
CA SER A 102 6.60 1.06 -8.60
C SER A 102 6.80 1.93 -9.84
N LYS A 103 5.72 2.43 -10.47
CA LYS A 103 5.83 3.31 -11.64
C LYS A 103 6.35 4.70 -11.30
N ILE A 104 5.98 5.27 -10.15
CA ILE A 104 6.51 6.55 -9.64
C ILE A 104 8.04 6.46 -9.47
N LEU A 105 8.52 5.37 -8.86
CA LEU A 105 9.95 5.17 -8.61
C LEU A 105 10.73 4.69 -9.86
N ASN A 106 10.02 4.26 -10.91
CA ASN A 106 10.60 3.72 -12.14
C ASN A 106 9.92 4.32 -13.37
N ASN A 107 10.01 5.65 -13.50
CA ASN A 107 9.36 6.41 -14.56
C ASN A 107 9.65 5.87 -15.98
N GLU A 108 10.86 5.40 -16.26
CA GLU A 108 11.25 4.87 -17.58
C GLU A 108 10.92 3.37 -17.77
N LYS A 109 10.74 2.60 -16.70
CA LYS A 109 10.42 1.17 -16.82
C LYS A 109 8.97 0.96 -17.26
N ARG A 110 8.72 -0.11 -17.99
CA ARG A 110 7.36 -0.61 -18.19
C ARG A 110 6.91 -1.36 -16.93
N VAL A 111 5.86 -0.87 -16.27
CA VAL A 111 5.28 -1.54 -15.10
C VAL A 111 3.96 -2.17 -15.51
N LEU A 112 3.81 -3.47 -15.25
CA LEU A 112 2.63 -4.25 -15.55
C LEU A 112 2.00 -4.79 -14.27
N MET A 113 0.68 -4.83 -14.23
CA MET A 113 -0.08 -5.50 -13.20
C MET A 113 -0.95 -6.57 -13.85
N PRO A 114 -1.06 -7.79 -13.28
CA PRO A 114 -1.93 -8.83 -13.80
C PRO A 114 -3.40 -8.42 -13.88
N ASP A 115 -3.87 -7.63 -12.91
CA ASP A 115 -5.23 -7.09 -12.87
C ASP A 115 -5.20 -5.68 -12.26
N LEU A 116 -5.70 -4.68 -12.99
CA LEU A 116 -5.78 -3.29 -12.52
C LEU A 116 -6.94 -3.06 -11.54
N ASN A 117 -7.89 -4.00 -11.46
CA ASN A 117 -8.98 -3.99 -10.48
C ASN A 117 -8.58 -4.61 -9.13
N ALA A 118 -7.35 -5.14 -9.00
CA ALA A 118 -6.81 -5.55 -7.71
C ALA A 118 -6.51 -4.30 -6.88
N THR A 119 -7.45 -3.88 -6.02
CA THR A 119 -7.37 -2.64 -5.26
C THR A 119 -7.21 -2.88 -3.76
N CYS A 120 -7.13 -1.79 -2.99
CA CYS A 120 -7.00 -1.82 -1.53
C CYS A 120 -8.08 -0.94 -0.92
N SER A 121 -8.82 -1.48 0.05
CA SER A 121 -9.88 -0.75 0.77
C SER A 121 -9.40 0.57 1.37
N LEU A 122 -8.17 0.60 1.90
CA LEU A 122 -7.56 1.83 2.42
C LEU A 122 -7.39 2.92 1.36
N ALA A 123 -7.00 2.55 0.14
CA ALA A 123 -6.85 3.48 -0.96
C ALA A 123 -8.22 3.97 -1.46
N GLU A 124 -9.22 3.07 -1.52
CA GLU A 124 -10.58 3.41 -1.94
C GLU A 124 -11.33 4.26 -0.90
N ASN A 125 -11.07 4.05 0.40
CA ASN A 125 -11.60 4.87 1.48
C ASN A 125 -10.96 6.28 1.56
N CYS A 126 -9.99 6.59 0.71
CA CYS A 126 -9.31 7.87 0.67
C CYS A 126 -9.32 8.48 -0.74
N PRO A 127 -10.48 8.92 -1.28
CA PRO A 127 -10.53 9.58 -2.57
C PRO A 127 -9.71 10.88 -2.57
N ALA A 128 -8.94 11.12 -3.63
CA ALA A 128 -8.00 12.22 -3.71
C ALA A 128 -8.65 13.60 -3.55
N GLU A 129 -9.85 13.79 -4.12
CA GLU A 129 -10.60 15.05 -4.01
C GLU A 129 -11.01 15.35 -2.57
N LEU A 130 -11.59 14.36 -1.88
CA LEU A 130 -12.02 14.50 -0.49
C LEU A 130 -10.82 14.70 0.44
N PHE A 131 -9.75 13.93 0.22
CA PHE A 131 -8.53 14.04 1.02
C PHE A 131 -7.84 15.40 0.81
N SER A 132 -7.78 15.90 -0.43
CA SER A 132 -7.21 17.21 -0.73
C SER A 132 -8.02 18.34 -0.10
N ALA A 133 -9.34 18.32 -0.25
CA ALA A 133 -10.22 19.30 0.40
C ALA A 133 -10.12 19.25 1.92
N PHE A 134 -9.85 18.08 2.51
CA PHE A 134 -9.59 17.95 3.94
C PHE A 134 -8.24 18.55 4.34
N CYS A 135 -7.18 18.30 3.59
CA CYS A 135 -5.88 18.93 3.80
C CYS A 135 -5.96 20.46 3.68
N ASP A 136 -6.76 20.99 2.75
CA ASP A 136 -6.93 22.44 2.55
C ASP A 136 -7.61 23.13 3.73
N ARG A 137 -8.44 22.42 4.50
CA ARG A 137 -9.02 22.91 5.76
C ARG A 137 -8.03 22.91 6.92
N HIS A 138 -6.88 22.25 6.76
CA HIS A 138 -5.83 22.10 7.78
C HIS A 138 -4.45 22.46 7.20
N PRO A 139 -4.27 23.69 6.68
CA PRO A 139 -3.06 24.08 5.95
C PRO A 139 -1.81 24.15 6.83
N ASP A 140 -1.99 24.12 8.14
CA ASP A 140 -0.98 24.17 9.19
C ASP A 140 -0.50 22.78 9.65
N HIS A 141 -1.01 21.71 9.03
CA HIS A 141 -0.61 20.34 9.32
C HIS A 141 0.37 19.79 8.29
N THR A 142 1.35 19.03 8.76
CA THR A 142 2.20 18.20 7.92
C THR A 142 1.44 16.93 7.52
N VAL A 143 1.19 16.77 6.22
CA VAL A 143 0.45 15.65 5.65
C VAL A 143 1.36 14.43 5.51
N VAL A 144 1.08 13.38 6.29
CA VAL A 144 1.77 12.10 6.28
C VAL A 144 0.79 11.02 5.84
N VAL A 145 1.05 10.36 4.71
CA VAL A 145 0.19 9.29 4.20
C VAL A 145 0.89 7.95 4.19
N TYR A 146 0.16 6.91 4.56
CA TYR A 146 0.58 5.53 4.36
C TYR A 146 0.60 5.20 2.86
N ALA A 147 1.53 4.34 2.44
CA ALA A 147 1.72 3.94 1.05
C ALA A 147 0.46 3.35 0.39
N ASN A 148 -0.46 2.82 1.20
CA ASN A 148 -1.76 2.26 0.80
C ASN A 148 -2.78 3.34 0.41
N THR A 149 -2.39 4.23 -0.51
CA THR A 149 -3.14 5.38 -1.04
C THR A 149 -2.92 5.49 -2.54
N SER A 150 -3.77 6.17 -3.29
CA SER A 150 -3.54 6.40 -4.72
C SER A 150 -2.32 7.29 -4.98
N ALA A 151 -1.78 7.26 -6.21
CA ALA A 151 -0.77 8.21 -6.65
C ALA A 151 -1.18 9.68 -6.45
N GLU A 152 -2.46 10.02 -6.66
CA GLU A 152 -2.98 11.38 -6.48
C GLU A 152 -2.97 11.82 -5.02
N VAL A 153 -3.33 10.93 -4.09
CA VAL A 153 -3.23 11.21 -2.65
C VAL A 153 -1.76 11.37 -2.23
N LYS A 154 -0.86 10.54 -2.77
CA LYS A 154 0.59 10.70 -2.53
C LYS A 154 1.10 12.06 -3.01
N ALA A 155 0.60 12.55 -4.14
CA ALA A 155 0.98 13.87 -4.66
C ALA A 155 0.53 15.03 -3.75
N ARG A 156 -0.52 14.84 -2.93
CA ARG A 156 -0.97 15.82 -1.93
C ARG A 156 -0.16 15.80 -0.63
N ALA A 157 0.61 14.73 -0.39
CA ALA A 157 1.30 14.49 0.87
C ALA A 157 2.68 15.14 0.95
N HIS A 158 3.12 15.51 2.16
CA HIS A 158 4.50 15.90 2.43
C HIS A 158 5.41 14.69 2.65
N TRP A 159 4.85 13.62 3.24
CA TRP A 159 5.56 12.37 3.49
C TRP A 159 4.71 11.16 3.10
N VAL A 160 5.35 10.17 2.49
CA VAL A 160 4.78 8.83 2.29
C VAL A 160 5.53 7.85 3.18
N VAL A 161 4.81 7.05 3.95
CA VAL A 161 5.38 6.06 4.89
C VAL A 161 4.88 4.66 4.60
N THR A 162 5.61 3.65 5.07
CA THR A 162 5.07 2.30 5.27
C THR A 162 4.97 2.00 6.77
N SER A 163 4.32 0.90 7.15
CA SER A 163 4.25 0.47 8.56
C SER A 163 5.64 0.35 9.21
N GLY A 164 6.64 -0.10 8.45
CA GLY A 164 8.02 -0.26 8.93
C GLY A 164 8.77 1.04 9.22
N ILE A 165 8.32 2.19 8.70
CA ILE A 165 9.01 3.49 8.87
C ILE A 165 8.12 4.59 9.47
N ALA A 166 6.85 4.31 9.77
CA ALA A 166 5.91 5.30 10.29
C ALA A 166 6.35 5.88 11.65
N LEU A 167 6.76 5.03 12.59
CA LEU A 167 7.21 5.47 13.92
C LEU A 167 8.41 6.42 13.90
N PRO A 168 9.56 6.09 13.28
CA PRO A 168 10.71 7.00 13.29
C PRO A 168 10.41 8.33 12.58
N ILE A 169 9.63 8.32 11.49
CA ILE A 169 9.26 9.56 10.77
C ILE A 169 8.35 10.44 11.65
N VAL A 170 7.30 9.87 12.24
CA VAL A 170 6.37 10.66 13.06
C VAL A 170 7.04 11.19 14.33
N ARG A 171 7.95 10.43 14.96
CA ARG A 171 8.76 10.93 16.09
C ARG A 171 9.58 12.16 15.68
N HIS A 172 10.26 12.08 14.55
CA HIS A 172 11.07 13.19 14.05
C HIS A 172 10.23 14.47 13.82
N LEU A 173 9.03 14.32 13.26
CA LEU A 173 8.11 15.45 13.05
C LEU A 173 7.57 16.01 14.36
N ALA A 174 7.24 15.15 15.33
CA ALA A 174 6.81 15.56 16.66
C ALA A 174 7.90 16.31 17.43
N GLU A 175 9.16 15.86 17.36
CA GLU A 175 10.33 16.54 17.95
C GLU A 175 10.54 17.95 17.38
N ARG A 176 10.08 18.18 16.13
CA ARG A 176 10.08 19.49 15.47
C ARG A 176 8.87 20.35 15.81
N GLY A 177 7.94 19.84 16.63
CA GLY A 177 6.70 20.52 17.01
C GLY A 177 5.66 20.59 15.90
N GLU A 178 5.73 19.71 14.90
CA GLU A 178 4.78 19.69 13.79
C GLU A 178 3.48 18.98 14.17
N ARG A 179 2.35 19.56 13.75
CA ARG A 179 1.03 18.92 13.81
C ARG A 179 0.83 18.07 12.58
N ILE A 180 0.32 16.85 12.73
CA ILE A 180 0.34 15.85 11.65
C ILE A 180 -1.08 15.54 11.20
N LEU A 181 -1.33 15.63 9.91
CA LEU A 181 -2.51 15.04 9.28
C LEU A 181 -2.12 13.67 8.76
N TRP A 182 -2.77 12.63 9.28
CA TRP A 182 -2.45 11.24 8.97
C TRP A 182 -3.53 10.59 8.10
N GLY A 183 -3.14 9.77 7.14
CA GLY A 183 -4.09 8.91 6.44
C GLY A 183 -3.47 7.68 5.78
N PRO A 184 -4.29 6.76 5.27
CA PRO A 184 -5.74 6.71 5.41
C PRO A 184 -6.18 5.79 6.55
N ASP A 185 -5.26 5.03 7.18
CA ASP A 185 -5.57 4.01 8.16
C ASP A 185 -5.57 4.59 9.59
N ARG A 186 -6.76 4.75 10.18
CA ARG A 186 -6.92 5.27 11.54
C ARG A 186 -6.30 4.39 12.61
N HIS A 187 -6.24 3.07 12.43
CA HIS A 187 -5.72 2.15 13.44
C HIS A 187 -4.20 2.21 13.48
N LEU A 188 -3.55 2.21 12.31
CA LEU A 188 -2.11 2.47 12.23
C LEU A 188 -1.78 3.89 12.75
N GLY A 189 -2.61 4.87 12.40
CA GLY A 189 -2.47 6.24 12.88
C GLY A 189 -2.53 6.33 14.41
N ARG A 190 -3.51 5.68 15.03
CA ARG A 190 -3.67 5.62 16.48
C ARG A 190 -2.51 4.91 17.16
N TYR A 191 -2.06 3.78 16.62
CA TYR A 191 -0.88 3.08 17.13
C TYR A 191 0.36 3.97 17.11
N VAL A 192 0.60 4.67 15.99
CA VAL A 192 1.71 5.61 15.87
C VAL A 192 1.54 6.79 16.84
N GLN A 193 0.35 7.37 16.95
CA GLN A 193 0.05 8.45 17.88
C GLN A 193 0.37 8.05 19.33
N GLN A 194 -0.09 6.87 19.77
CA GLN A 194 0.14 6.36 21.13
C GLN A 194 1.64 6.16 21.43
N LEU A 195 2.42 5.67 20.47
CA LEU A 195 3.85 5.37 20.68
C LEU A 195 4.79 6.56 20.48
N THR A 196 4.28 7.68 19.95
CA THR A 196 5.06 8.88 19.66
C THR A 196 4.62 10.09 20.48
N GLY A 197 3.38 10.10 20.98
CA GLY A 197 2.78 11.26 21.64
C GLY A 197 2.52 12.44 20.68
N ALA A 198 2.59 12.21 19.37
CA ALA A 198 2.43 13.27 18.37
C ALA A 198 0.99 13.83 18.34
N GLU A 199 0.86 15.13 18.10
CA GLU A 199 -0.44 15.74 17.80
C GLU A 199 -0.86 15.35 16.38
N MET A 200 -1.87 14.48 16.29
CA MET A 200 -2.30 13.88 15.02
C MET A 200 -3.81 14.03 14.80
N LEU A 201 -4.16 14.42 13.58
CA LEU A 201 -5.51 14.44 13.03
C LEU A 201 -5.66 13.29 12.02
N LEU A 202 -6.51 12.31 12.30
CA LEU A 202 -6.54 11.04 11.58
C LEU A 202 -7.68 10.98 10.54
N TRP A 203 -7.36 10.56 9.31
CA TRP A 203 -8.35 10.16 8.32
C TRP A 203 -9.11 8.89 8.79
N PRO A 204 -10.45 8.82 8.69
CA PRO A 204 -11.25 7.80 9.36
C PRO A 204 -11.33 6.46 8.61
N GLY A 205 -10.43 6.19 7.67
CA GLY A 205 -10.40 4.94 6.89
C GLY A 205 -9.82 3.75 7.67
N SER A 206 -10.07 2.53 7.20
CA SER A 206 -9.51 1.32 7.79
C SER A 206 -9.44 0.15 6.81
N CYS A 207 -8.59 -0.83 7.09
CA CYS A 207 -8.45 -2.01 6.27
C CYS A 207 -9.54 -3.04 6.59
N VAL A 208 -10.44 -3.29 5.63
CA VAL A 208 -11.57 -4.23 5.80
C VAL A 208 -11.15 -5.64 6.25
N VAL A 209 -9.95 -6.11 5.88
CA VAL A 209 -9.45 -7.43 6.30
C VAL A 209 -9.05 -7.42 7.78
N HIS A 210 -8.31 -6.40 8.23
CA HIS A 210 -7.90 -6.32 9.64
C HIS A 210 -9.07 -6.00 10.57
N GLU A 211 -10.11 -5.36 10.04
CA GLU A 211 -11.38 -5.10 10.71
C GLU A 211 -12.15 -6.38 11.08
N GLU A 212 -11.89 -7.52 10.42
CA GLU A 212 -12.50 -8.82 10.76
C GLU A 212 -11.97 -9.41 12.07
N PHE A 213 -10.81 -8.95 12.56
CA PHE A 213 -10.15 -9.47 13.77
C PHE A 213 -10.46 -8.65 15.03
N ARG A 214 -11.57 -7.90 15.05
CA ARG A 214 -12.02 -7.16 16.23
C ARG A 214 -12.48 -8.14 17.33
N ALA A 215 -11.89 -8.02 18.51
CA ALA A 215 -12.32 -8.68 19.74
C ALA A 215 -13.54 -7.98 20.37
#